data_AF-A0AA43L9Q3-F1
#
_entry.id   AF-A0AA43L9Q3-F1
#
_cell.length_a   1.000
_cell.length_b   1.000
_cell.length_c   1.000
_cell.angle_alpha   90.00
_cell.angle_beta   90.00
_cell.angle_gamma   90.00
#
_symmetry.space_group_name_H-M   'P 1'
#
loop_
_entity.id
_entity.type
_entity.pdbx_description
1 polymer ?
#
loop_
_entity_poly.entity_id
_entity_poly.type
_entity_poly.pdbx_seq_one_letter_code
_entity_poly.pdbx_strand_id
1 'polypeptide(L)' 'MLIKIEDLKSVIDELVEDTLSQLNGDLSPKIDERVAILKLGQISALCIILRDKVEDAELKDQIWNLKKESDKHLEQLFNK' A
#
# COMPACT_ATOMS: atom_id res chain seq x y z
N MET A 1 20.33 4.51 11.43
CA MET A 1 19.29 5.37 10.85
C MET A 1 17.96 4.86 11.39
N LEU A 2 17.34 5.59 12.32
CA LEU A 2 16.01 5.26 12.84
C LEU A 2 15.01 5.89 11.87
N ILE A 3 14.53 5.12 10.89
CA ILE A 3 13.35 5.54 10.12
C ILE A 3 12.19 5.50 11.10
N LYS A 4 11.46 6.61 11.26
CA LYS A 4 10.27 6.62 12.13
C LYS A 4 9.17 5.87 11.39
N ILE A 5 8.38 5.08 12.12
CA ILE A 5 7.26 4.38 11.50
C ILE A 5 6.27 5.32 10.82
N GLU A 6 6.16 6.54 11.34
CA GLU A 6 5.28 7.57 10.82
C GLU A 6 5.66 7.92 9.37
N ASP A 7 6.97 7.95 9.08
CA ASP A 7 7.48 8.14 7.73
C ASP A 7 7.12 6.95 6.83
N LEU A 8 7.23 5.72 7.36
CA LEU A 8 6.91 4.50 6.62
C LEU A 8 5.42 4.40 6.29
N LYS A 9 4.57 4.77 7.25
CA LYS A 9 3.12 4.85 7.08
C LYS A 9 2.77 5.88 6.02
N SER A 10 3.31 7.09 6.14
CA SER A 10 3.07 8.17 5.17
C SER A 10 3.45 7.75 3.75
N VAL A 11 4.58 7.05 3.59
CA VAL A 11 5.02 6.56 2.28
C VAL A 11 4.08 5.49 1.73
N ILE A 12 3.59 4.55 2.56
CA ILE A 12 2.64 3.53 2.11
C ILE A 12 1.31 4.16 1.72
N ASP A 13 0.79 5.09 2.53
CA ASP A 13 -0.44 5.81 2.25
C ASP A 13 -0.35 6.58 0.93
N GLU A 14 0.74 7.31 0.71
CA GLU A 14 1.03 8.05 -0.52
C GLU A 14 1.12 7.11 -1.74
N LEU A 15 1.78 5.95 -1.61
CA LEU A 15 1.88 4.98 -2.71
C LEU A 15 0.51 4.38 -3.09
N VAL A 16 -0.37 4.15 -2.12
CA VAL A 16 -1.74 3.70 -2.37
C VAL A 16 -2.54 4.81 -3.04
N GLU A 17 -2.51 6.03 -2.50
CA GLU A 17 -3.23 7.19 -3.04
C GLU A 17 -2.80 7.51 -4.47
N ASP A 18 -1.50 7.52 -4.75
CA ASP A 18 -0.95 7.74 -6.09
C ASP A 18 -1.42 6.67 -7.07
N THR A 19 -1.42 5.40 -6.64
CA THR A 19 -1.84 4.28 -7.50
C THR A 19 -3.33 4.40 -7.85
N LEU A 20 -4.18 4.75 -6.89
CA LEU A 20 -5.61 4.96 -7.11
C LEU A 20 -5.87 6.20 -7.97
N SER A 21 -5.14 7.29 -7.73
CA SER A 21 -5.23 8.53 -8.51
C SER A 21 -4.79 8.31 -9.96
N GLN A 22 -3.72 7.53 -10.20
CA GLN A 22 -3.30 7.13 -11.55
C GLN A 22 -4.34 6.24 -12.24
N LEU A 23 -5.00 5.35 -11.50
CA LEU A 23 -6.06 4.50 -12.06
C LEU A 23 -7.29 5.33 -12.49
N ASN A 24 -7.70 6.27 -11.65
CA ASN A 24 -8.83 7.17 -11.93
C ASN A 24 -8.50 8.18 -13.05
N GLY A 25 -7.22 8.46 -13.28
CA GLY A 25 -6.74 9.47 -14.22
C GLY A 25 -6.60 10.87 -13.61
N ASP A 26 -6.68 10.97 -12.28
CA ASP A 26 -6.44 12.18 -11.50
C ASP A 26 -4.93 12.52 -11.44
N LEU A 27 -4.07 11.49 -11.56
CA LEU A 27 -2.62 11.62 -11.62
C LEU A 27 -2.07 11.03 -12.94
N SER A 28 -1.03 11.67 -13.51
CA SER A 28 -0.38 11.21 -14.75
C SER A 28 0.94 10.47 -14.46
N PRO A 29 1.25 9.35 -15.14
CA PRO A 29 0.47 8.73 -16.21
C PRO A 29 -0.78 8.02 -15.67
N LYS A 30 -1.86 8.06 -16.46
CA LYS A 30 -3.00 7.18 -16.20
C LYS A 30 -2.56 5.73 -16.39
N ILE A 31 -2.90 4.87 -15.45
CA ILE A 31 -2.61 3.43 -15.53
C ILE A 31 -3.89 2.64 -15.77
N ASP A 32 -3.74 1.47 -16.38
CA ASP A 32 -4.83 0.50 -16.45
C ASP A 32 -4.99 -0.28 -15.13
N GLU A 33 -6.11 -0.96 -15.02
CA GLU A 33 -6.47 -1.76 -13.84
C GLU A 33 -5.47 -2.88 -13.54
N ARG A 34 -4.88 -3.49 -14.56
CA ARG A 34 -3.91 -4.57 -14.36
C ARG A 34 -2.63 -4.02 -13.73
N VAL A 35 -2.18 -2.84 -14.15
CA VAL A 35 -1.04 -2.15 -13.53
C VAL A 35 -1.37 -1.73 -12.11
N ALA A 36 -2.58 -1.22 -11.84
CA ALA A 36 -3.01 -0.87 -10.49
C ALA A 36 -3.03 -2.09 -9.54
N ILE A 37 -3.55 -3.22 -10.00
CA ILE A 37 -3.52 -4.50 -9.26
C ILE A 37 -2.08 -4.91 -8.92
N LEU A 38 -1.17 -4.85 -9.89
CA LEU A 38 0.24 -5.20 -9.64
C LEU A 38 0.88 -4.28 -8.59
N LYS A 39 0.66 -2.97 -8.69
CA LYS A 39 1.21 -1.99 -7.76
C LYS A 39 0.66 -2.17 -6.34
N LEU A 40 -0.67 -2.28 -6.18
CA LEU A 40 -1.29 -2.53 -4.88
C LEU A 40 -0.85 -3.88 -4.30
N GLY A 41 -0.66 -4.91 -5.13
CA GLY A 41 -0.09 -6.20 -4.71
C GLY A 41 1.35 -6.07 -4.18
N GLN A 42 2.18 -5.26 -4.85
CA GLN A 42 3.54 -4.97 -4.39
C GLN A 42 3.55 -4.18 -3.08
N ILE A 43 2.63 -3.22 -2.91
CA ILE A 43 2.46 -2.47 -1.65
C ILE A 43 2.06 -3.43 -0.51
N SER A 44 1.09 -4.31 -0.74
CA SER A 44 0.68 -5.33 0.24
C SER A 44 1.85 -6.26 0.62
N ALA A 45 2.64 -6.71 -0.36
CA ALA A 45 3.83 -7.53 -0.11
C ALA A 45 4.91 -6.75 0.68
N LEU A 46 5.10 -5.47 0.38
CA LEU A 46 6.02 -4.60 1.11
C LEU A 46 5.61 -4.48 2.58
N CYS A 47 4.32 -4.31 2.88
CA CYS A 47 3.81 -4.29 4.25
C CYS A 47 4.14 -5.60 5.01
N ILE A 48 4.02 -6.76 4.36
CA ILE A 48 4.42 -8.04 4.99
C ILE A 48 5.90 -8.04 5.35
N ILE A 49 6.77 -7.67 4.40
CA ILE A 49 8.22 -7.65 4.60
C ILE A 49 8.61 -6.66 5.71
N LEU A 50 7.96 -5.50 5.76
CA LEU A 50 8.22 -4.48 6.78
C LEU A 50 7.80 -4.96 8.17
N ARG A 51 6.62 -5.58 8.28
CA ARG A 51 6.13 -6.16 9.54
C ARG A 51 7.11 -7.17 10.13
N ASP A 52 7.72 -8.00 9.29
CA ASP A 52 8.67 -9.03 9.75
C ASP A 52 10.02 -8.45 10.20
N LYS A 53 10.35 -7.23 9.76
CA LYS A 53 11.59 -6.52 10.13
C LYS A 53 11.48 -5.65 11.37
N VAL A 54 10.27 -5.49 11.88
CA VAL A 54 9.96 -4.67 13.04
C VAL A 54 9.81 -5.58 14.26
N GLU A 55 10.28 -5.13 15.43
CA GLU A 55 10.12 -5.89 16.68
C GLU A 55 8.92 -5.40 17.50
N ASP A 56 8.61 -4.11 17.42
CA ASP A 56 7.51 -3.47 18.13
C ASP A 56 6.13 -4.00 17.68
N ALA A 57 5.34 -4.45 18.65
CA ALA A 57 4.05 -5.10 18.40
C ALA A 57 2.97 -4.12 17.91
N GLU A 58 2.91 -2.92 18.48
CA GLU A 58 1.96 -1.89 18.05
C GLU A 58 2.23 -1.51 16.59
N LEU A 59 3.51 -1.42 16.26
CA LEU A 59 4.01 -1.12 14.93
C LEU A 59 3.66 -2.19 13.90
N LYS A 60 3.77 -3.47 14.28
CA LYS A 60 3.33 -4.60 13.45
C LYS A 60 1.85 -4.52 13.13
N ASP A 61 1.03 -4.13 14.10
CA ASP A 61 -0.41 -4.00 13.93
C ASP A 61 -0.76 -2.82 13.01
N GLN A 62 -0.06 -1.70 13.14
CA GLN A 62 -0.23 -0.56 12.23
C GLN A 62 0.12 -0.94 10.78
N ILE A 63 1.26 -1.59 10.54
CA ILE A 63 1.65 -2.07 9.20
C ILE A 63 0.64 -3.08 8.65
N TRP A 64 0.09 -3.94 9.52
CA TRP A 64 -0.92 -4.90 9.13
C TRP A 64 -2.24 -4.24 8.70
N ASN A 65 -2.61 -3.13 9.33
CA ASN A 65 -3.80 -2.36 8.91
C ASN A 65 -3.60 -1.72 7.54
N LEU A 66 -2.42 -1.16 7.25
CA LEU A 66 -2.09 -0.63 5.92
C LEU A 66 -2.17 -1.71 4.83
N LYS A 67 -1.68 -2.91 5.13
CA LYS A 67 -1.84 -4.07 4.24
C LYS A 67 -3.32 -4.34 3.95
N LYS A 68 -4.17 -4.39 4.98
CA LYS A 68 -5.62 -4.66 4.81
C LYS A 68 -6.30 -3.60 3.96
N GLU A 69 -5.92 -2.34 4.10
CA GLU A 69 -6.47 -1.25 3.28
C GLU A 69 -6.07 -1.42 1.81
N SER A 70 -4.80 -1.71 1.54
CA SER A 70 -4.33 -2.04 0.18
C SER A 70 -5.05 -3.28 -0.39
N ASP A 71 -5.24 -4.32 0.42
CA ASP A 71 -5.95 -5.54 0.00
C ASP A 71 -7.43 -5.28 -0.31
N LYS A 72 -8.09 -4.41 0.45
CA LYS A 72 -9.47 -4.02 0.18
C LYS A 72 -9.61 -3.37 -1.20
N HIS A 73 -8.64 -2.55 -1.60
CA HIS A 73 -8.60 -1.98 -2.95
C HIS A 73 -8.35 -3.07 -4.01
N LEU A 74 -7.45 -4.02 -3.75
CA LEU A 74 -7.24 -5.17 -4.64
C LEU A 74 -8.52 -5.99 -4.83
N GLU A 75 -9.21 -6.33 -3.74
CA GLU A 75 -10.47 -7.08 -3.78
C GLU A 75 -11.54 -6.34 -4.59
N GLN A 76 -11.62 -5.01 -4.47
CA GLN A 76 -12.55 -4.21 -5.27
C GLN A 76 -12.23 -4.26 -6.77
N LEU A 77 -10.95 -4.32 -7.16
CA LEU A 77 -10.55 -4.43 -8.56
C LEU A 77 -10.79 -5.82 -9.12
N PHE A 78 -10.56 -6.88 -8.33
CA PHE A 78 -10.83 -8.26 -8.77
C PHE A 78 -12.32 -8.62 -8.88
N ASN A 79 -13.19 -7.92 -8.14
CA ASN A 79 -14.63 -8.21 -8.08
C ASN A 79 -15.48 -7.32 -9.02
N LYS A 80 -14.85 -6.54 -9.90
CA LYS A 80 -15.52 -5.81 -10.99
C LYS A 80 -15.73 -6.70 -12.20
#